data_AF-A0AAV9X543-F1
#
_entry.id   AF-A0AAV9X543-F1
#
_cell.length_a   1.000
_cell.length_b   1.000
_cell.length_c   1.000
_cell.angle_alpha   90.00
_cell.angle_beta   90.00
_cell.angle_gamma   90.00
#
_symmetry.space_group_name_H-M   'P 1'
#
loop_
_entity.id
_entity.type
_entity.pdbx_description
1 polymer ?
#
loop_
_entity_poly.entity_id
_entity_poly.type
_entity_poly.pdbx_seq_one_letter_code
_entity_poly.pdbx_strand_id
1 'polypeptide(L)'
;MGFSLQQVEDGDVAELVRVHSRAFKTDQFSNFMLSGKPPGTHESLMERSIRAWLSDPTVWMVKAVNDDDGAVVGWVCWLTKTMDKATTQARPETKGKSPPNVETQPDNTTESRPPPSQEVTPDAPTRVVSRQMRQDTMRWEEDSMTENTYLVLQGLATSPEYQCQGIGSQLVKWGVDRADTSELACWCHASPAGNQLYLKAGFQELGSSEYDLGDFGKYTFRYMVRRAA
;
A
#
# COMPACT_ATOMS: atom_id res chain seq x y z
N MET A 1 -10.30 -20.20 -17.12
CA MET A 1 -9.03 -19.45 -17.20
C MET A 1 -8.27 -19.73 -15.92
N GLY A 2 -7.10 -20.36 -16.04
CA GLY A 2 -6.25 -20.68 -14.89
C GLY A 2 -5.27 -19.54 -14.62
N PHE A 3 -4.78 -19.46 -13.39
CA PHE A 3 -3.62 -18.64 -13.08
C PHE A 3 -2.79 -19.30 -11.98
N SER A 4 -1.50 -18.99 -11.98
CA SER A 4 -0.55 -19.46 -10.99
C SER A 4 0.06 -18.28 -10.23
N LEU A 5 0.37 -18.50 -8.95
CA LEU A 5 1.10 -17.53 -8.13
C LEU A 5 2.59 -17.80 -8.21
N GLN A 6 3.38 -16.76 -8.46
CA GLN A 6 4.83 -16.83 -8.62
C GLN A 6 5.50 -15.74 -7.78
N GLN A 7 6.77 -15.95 -7.41
CA GLN A 7 7.57 -14.90 -6.78
C GLN A 7 7.82 -13.77 -7.79
N VAL A 8 7.92 -12.55 -7.29
CA VAL A 8 8.31 -11.39 -8.09
C VAL A 8 9.83 -11.33 -8.19
N GLU A 9 10.33 -11.07 -9.39
CA GLU A 9 11.73 -10.88 -9.72
C GLU A 9 11.99 -9.46 -10.27
N ASP A 10 13.24 -9.03 -10.34
CA ASP A 10 13.59 -7.68 -10.83
C ASP A 10 13.13 -7.45 -12.29
N GLY A 11 13.08 -8.51 -13.10
CA GLY A 11 12.58 -8.46 -14.48
C GLY A 11 11.08 -8.15 -14.59
N ASP A 12 10.29 -8.36 -13.53
CA ASP A 12 8.85 -8.16 -13.57
C ASP A 12 8.41 -6.72 -13.31
N VAL A 13 9.31 -5.86 -12.82
CA VAL A 13 8.99 -4.53 -12.31
C VAL A 13 8.16 -3.71 -13.30
N ALA A 14 8.55 -3.72 -14.59
CA ALA A 14 7.85 -2.98 -15.63
C ALA A 14 6.39 -3.44 -15.80
N GLU A 15 6.14 -4.75 -15.75
CA GLU A 15 4.79 -5.30 -15.88
C GLU A 15 3.95 -5.08 -14.62
N LEU A 16 4.54 -5.14 -13.42
CA LEU A 16 3.83 -4.82 -12.17
C LEU A 16 3.38 -3.36 -12.15
N VAL A 17 4.24 -2.43 -12.56
CA VAL A 17 3.90 -1.00 -12.72
C VAL A 17 2.75 -0.85 -13.71
N ARG A 18 2.83 -1.53 -14.86
CA ARG A 18 1.79 -1.49 -15.89
C ARG A 18 0.44 -2.00 -15.36
N VAL A 19 0.42 -3.14 -14.68
CA VAL A 19 -0.79 -3.71 -14.07
C VAL A 19 -1.38 -2.75 -13.05
N HIS A 20 -0.54 -2.14 -12.20
CA HIS A 20 -1.00 -1.21 -11.19
C HIS A 20 -1.57 0.08 -11.79
N SER A 21 -0.85 0.73 -12.72
CA SER A 21 -1.36 1.92 -13.41
C SER A 21 -2.71 1.67 -14.09
N ARG A 22 -2.90 0.47 -14.69
CA ARG A 22 -4.18 0.10 -15.29
C ARG A 22 -5.27 -0.11 -14.25
N ALA A 23 -4.96 -0.78 -13.14
CA ALA A 23 -5.91 -1.06 -12.06
C ALA A 23 -6.46 0.22 -11.41
N PHE A 24 -5.63 1.24 -11.25
CA PHE A 24 -5.98 2.49 -10.56
C PHE A 24 -6.32 3.65 -11.50
N LYS A 25 -6.37 3.42 -12.82
CA LYS A 25 -6.65 4.46 -13.82
C LYS A 25 -7.96 5.23 -13.56
N THR A 26 -8.99 4.54 -13.08
CA THR A 26 -10.31 5.13 -12.77
C THR A 26 -10.54 5.32 -11.27
N ASP A 27 -9.52 5.07 -10.43
CA ASP A 27 -9.66 5.23 -8.97
C ASP A 27 -9.67 6.73 -8.61
N GLN A 28 -10.67 7.11 -7.82
CA GLN A 28 -10.94 8.50 -7.45
C GLN A 28 -9.79 9.09 -6.62
N PHE A 29 -9.28 8.33 -5.65
CA PHE A 29 -8.22 8.78 -4.77
C PHE A 29 -6.90 8.94 -5.52
N SER A 30 -6.54 7.96 -6.35
CA SER A 30 -5.36 8.00 -7.20
C SER A 30 -5.38 9.20 -8.15
N ASN A 31 -6.52 9.46 -8.80
CA ASN A 31 -6.67 10.61 -9.68
C ASN A 31 -6.57 11.95 -8.93
N PHE A 32 -7.12 12.05 -7.72
CA PHE A 32 -6.92 13.21 -6.86
C PHE A 32 -5.44 13.41 -6.50
N MET A 33 -4.77 12.34 -6.07
CA MET A 33 -3.36 12.36 -5.68
C MET A 33 -2.41 12.77 -6.81
N LEU A 34 -2.79 12.49 -8.04
CA LEU A 34 -2.05 12.83 -9.26
C LEU A 34 -2.51 14.15 -9.89
N SER A 35 -3.50 14.83 -9.31
CA SER A 35 -4.03 16.08 -9.86
C SER A 35 -2.94 17.15 -9.95
N GLY A 36 -2.76 17.71 -11.16
CA GLY A 36 -1.71 18.68 -11.47
C GLY A 36 -0.30 18.11 -11.60
N LYS A 37 -0.13 16.77 -11.61
CA LYS A 37 1.16 16.11 -11.81
C LYS A 37 1.41 15.78 -13.30
N PRO A 38 2.68 15.75 -13.75
CA PRO A 38 3.01 15.33 -15.11
C PRO A 38 2.54 13.90 -15.43
N PRO A 39 2.22 13.58 -16.70
CA PRO A 39 2.01 12.20 -17.14
C PRO A 39 3.21 11.31 -16.81
N GLY A 40 2.98 10.05 -16.44
CA GLY A 40 4.06 9.14 -16.04
C GLY A 40 4.47 9.23 -14.57
N THR A 41 3.92 10.19 -13.80
CA THR A 41 4.25 10.35 -12.37
C THR A 41 3.85 9.11 -11.58
N HIS A 42 2.68 8.53 -11.85
CA HIS A 42 2.20 7.35 -11.14
C HIS A 42 3.11 6.14 -11.38
N GLU A 43 3.47 5.91 -12.64
CA GLU A 43 4.37 4.84 -13.07
C GLU A 43 5.73 4.97 -12.38
N SER A 44 6.30 6.18 -12.39
CA SER A 44 7.61 6.46 -11.82
C SER A 44 7.64 6.26 -10.29
N LEU A 45 6.58 6.70 -9.60
CA LEU A 45 6.42 6.51 -8.16
C LEU A 45 6.26 5.04 -7.80
N MET A 46 5.48 4.30 -8.60
CA MET A 46 5.27 2.88 -8.39
C MET A 46 6.54 2.08 -8.65
N GLU A 47 7.26 2.37 -9.74
CA GLU A 47 8.53 1.71 -10.04
C GLU A 47 9.53 1.88 -8.90
N ARG A 48 9.70 3.12 -8.41
CA ARG A 48 10.58 3.42 -7.27
C ARG A 48 10.20 2.61 -6.03
N SER A 49 8.90 2.42 -5.79
CA SER A 49 8.41 1.73 -4.60
C SER A 49 8.55 0.21 -4.72
N ILE A 50 8.22 -0.37 -5.87
CA ILE A 50 8.43 -1.81 -6.14
C ILE A 50 9.92 -2.15 -6.01
N ARG A 51 10.82 -1.34 -6.57
CA ARG A 51 12.26 -1.56 -6.43
C ARG A 51 12.74 -1.48 -4.98
N ALA A 52 12.19 -0.53 -4.21
CA ALA A 52 12.50 -0.42 -2.79
C ALA A 52 12.04 -1.65 -2.00
N TRP A 53 10.85 -2.16 -2.29
CA TRP A 53 10.29 -3.37 -1.69
C TRP A 53 11.07 -4.63 -2.05
N LEU A 54 11.45 -4.81 -3.32
CA LEU A 54 12.27 -5.94 -3.75
C LEU A 54 13.66 -5.96 -3.08
N SER A 55 14.14 -4.80 -2.66
CA SER A 55 15.41 -4.66 -1.95
C SER A 55 15.29 -4.86 -0.43
N ASP A 56 14.07 -4.96 0.11
CA ASP A 56 13.82 -5.07 1.54
C ASP A 56 13.64 -6.55 1.95
N PRO A 57 14.52 -7.11 2.79
CA PRO A 57 14.45 -8.53 3.19
C PRO A 57 13.23 -8.86 4.05
N THR A 58 12.51 -7.86 4.55
CA THR A 58 11.27 -8.04 5.32
C THR A 58 10.04 -8.08 4.44
N VAL A 59 10.18 -7.78 3.14
CA VAL A 59 9.10 -7.70 2.17
C VAL A 59 8.99 -8.99 1.35
N TRP A 60 7.74 -9.36 1.06
CA TRP A 60 7.35 -10.54 0.31
C TRP A 60 6.37 -10.12 -0.77
N MET A 61 6.73 -10.39 -2.03
CA MET A 61 5.90 -10.03 -3.17
C MET A 61 5.60 -11.25 -4.02
N VAL A 62 4.33 -11.43 -4.37
CA VAL A 62 3.90 -12.46 -5.32
C VAL A 62 3.05 -11.86 -6.42
N LYS A 63 3.22 -12.40 -7.63
CA LYS A 63 2.45 -12.06 -8.82
C LYS A 63 1.54 -13.22 -9.20
N ALA A 64 0.38 -12.89 -9.78
CA ALA A 64 -0.49 -13.83 -10.45
C ALA A 64 -0.19 -13.79 -11.95
N VAL A 65 0.05 -14.95 -12.54
CA VAL A 65 0.36 -15.13 -13.96
C VAL A 65 -0.74 -15.95 -14.61
N ASN A 66 -1.30 -15.46 -15.72
CA ASN A 66 -2.27 -16.19 -16.50
C ASN A 66 -1.61 -17.40 -17.17
N ASP A 67 -2.21 -18.57 -17.02
CA ASP A 67 -1.62 -19.82 -17.50
C ASP A 67 -1.68 -19.94 -19.04
N ASP A 68 -2.60 -19.21 -19.70
CA ASP A 68 -2.81 -19.30 -21.15
C ASP A 68 -1.76 -18.54 -21.97
N ASP A 69 -1.34 -17.36 -21.51
CA ASP A 69 -0.44 -16.45 -22.25
C ASP A 69 0.79 -16.01 -21.45
N GLY A 70 0.91 -16.41 -20.17
CA GLY A 70 2.01 -16.03 -19.30
C GLY A 70 1.99 -14.56 -18.85
N ALA A 71 0.89 -13.83 -19.08
CA ALA A 71 0.80 -12.43 -18.70
C ALA A 71 0.65 -12.27 -17.18
N VAL A 72 1.33 -11.27 -16.60
CA VAL A 72 1.09 -10.86 -15.22
C VAL A 72 -0.28 -10.17 -15.13
N VAL A 73 -1.17 -10.72 -14.33
CA VAL A 73 -2.57 -10.25 -14.20
C VAL A 73 -2.89 -9.65 -12.85
N GLY A 74 -1.99 -9.78 -11.88
CA GLY A 74 -2.11 -9.16 -10.56
C GLY A 74 -0.85 -9.36 -9.72
N TRP A 75 -0.75 -8.64 -8.62
CA TRP A 75 0.34 -8.80 -7.66
C TRP A 75 -0.06 -8.28 -6.29
N VAL A 76 0.65 -8.72 -5.27
CA VAL A 76 0.51 -8.26 -3.88
C VAL A 76 1.87 -8.09 -3.24
N CYS A 77 1.96 -7.14 -2.31
CA CYS A 77 3.13 -6.84 -1.51
C CYS A 77 2.77 -6.90 -0.02
N TRP A 78 3.50 -7.73 0.72
CA TRP A 78 3.40 -7.90 2.17
C TRP A 78 4.72 -7.55 2.82
N LEU A 79 4.67 -6.96 4.01
CA LEU A 79 5.83 -6.61 4.81
C LEU A 79 5.72 -7.27 6.18
N THR A 80 6.82 -7.83 6.69
CA THR A 80 6.94 -8.16 8.11
C THR A 80 7.39 -6.93 8.89
N LYS A 81 6.52 -6.40 9.76
CA LYS A 81 6.86 -5.26 10.61
C LYS A 81 7.14 -5.74 12.03
N THR A 82 8.23 -5.27 12.62
CA THR A 82 8.55 -5.50 14.02
C THR A 82 8.69 -4.18 14.77
N MET A 83 7.89 -4.01 15.83
CA MET A 83 7.90 -2.86 16.73
C MET A 83 8.72 -3.22 17.97
N ASP A 84 9.78 -2.46 18.23
CA ASP A 84 10.62 -2.67 19.41
C ASP A 84 10.05 -1.88 20.60
N LYS A 85 9.07 -2.47 21.32
CA LYS A 85 8.38 -1.79 22.44
C LYS A 85 9.24 -1.68 23.73
N ALA A 86 10.48 -2.19 23.73
CA ALA A 86 11.34 -2.25 24.93
C ALA A 86 12.24 -1.01 25.17
N THR A 87 12.34 -0.06 24.23
CA THR A 87 13.29 1.08 24.34
C THR A 87 12.61 2.46 24.35
N THR A 88 11.35 2.57 24.78
CA THR A 88 10.63 3.86 24.85
C THR A 88 10.94 4.69 26.10
N GLN A 89 12.14 4.57 26.67
CA GLN A 89 12.68 5.56 27.60
C GLN A 89 14.13 5.87 27.20
N ALA A 90 14.31 7.05 26.58
CA ALA A 90 15.56 7.70 26.18
C ALA A 90 16.27 7.16 24.91
N ARG A 91 15.91 7.69 23.73
CA ARG A 91 16.87 8.20 22.72
C ARG A 91 16.18 8.95 21.58
N PRO A 92 16.91 9.85 20.87
CA PRO A 92 16.36 10.81 19.94
C PRO A 92 15.88 10.14 18.66
N GLU A 93 14.87 10.79 18.06
CA GLU A 93 14.24 10.54 16.76
C GLU A 93 15.14 9.76 15.79
N THR A 94 15.07 8.44 15.87
CA THR A 94 15.66 7.57 14.87
C THR A 94 14.64 7.51 13.74
N LYS A 95 15.01 8.01 12.57
CA LYS A 95 14.21 7.99 11.34
C LYS A 95 13.73 6.56 11.05
N GLY A 96 12.56 6.20 11.56
CA GLY A 96 11.85 4.98 11.19
C GLY A 96 11.53 5.09 9.71
N LYS A 97 12.25 4.35 8.88
CA LYS A 97 11.85 4.13 7.49
C LYS A 97 10.60 3.27 7.55
N SER A 98 9.43 3.90 7.59
CA SER A 98 8.20 3.25 7.17
C SER A 98 8.39 2.84 5.70
N PRO A 99 8.17 1.57 5.33
CA PRO A 99 8.25 1.16 3.94
C PRO A 99 7.25 1.97 3.09
N PRO A 100 7.56 2.21 1.81
CA PRO A 100 6.63 2.82 0.87
C PRO A 100 5.28 2.12 0.95
N ASN A 101 4.19 2.86 1.11
CA ASN A 101 2.84 2.37 0.82
C ASN A 101 2.39 3.10 -0.44
N VAL A 102 1.99 2.38 -1.49
CA VAL A 102 1.88 2.99 -2.83
C VAL A 102 0.47 3.41 -3.20
N GLU A 103 -0.53 3.09 -2.37
CA GLU A 103 -1.76 3.87 -2.47
C GLU A 103 -1.51 5.36 -2.16
N THR A 104 -0.39 5.73 -1.50
CA THR A 104 -0.04 7.16 -1.30
C THR A 104 1.43 7.38 -0.94
N GLN A 105 2.26 7.79 -1.89
CA GLN A 105 3.51 8.50 -1.58
C GLN A 105 3.66 9.82 -2.34
N PRO A 106 3.81 10.95 -1.62
CA PRO A 106 4.32 12.18 -2.19
C PRO A 106 5.82 12.10 -2.43
N ASP A 107 6.24 12.77 -3.50
CA ASP A 107 7.62 12.98 -3.88
C ASP A 107 8.38 13.78 -2.81
N ASN A 108 9.53 13.27 -2.37
CA ASN A 108 10.46 13.99 -1.50
C ASN A 108 11.75 14.23 -2.30
N THR A 109 11.64 15.05 -3.35
CA THR A 109 12.78 15.55 -4.12
C THR A 109 13.54 16.55 -3.24
N THR A 110 14.61 16.06 -2.60
CA THR A 110 15.62 16.92 -1.98
C THR A 110 16.47 17.49 -3.10
N GLU A 111 16.03 18.61 -3.69
CA GLU A 111 16.87 19.42 -4.54
C GLU A 111 17.45 20.55 -3.69
N SER A 112 18.74 20.44 -3.38
CA SER A 112 19.52 21.45 -2.65
C SER A 112 19.48 22.77 -3.41
N ARG A 113 18.72 23.76 -2.93
CA ARG A 113 18.79 25.16 -3.39
C ARG A 113 18.77 26.11 -2.19
N PRO A 114 19.62 27.17 -2.17
CA PRO A 114 19.76 28.06 -1.00
C PRO A 114 18.47 28.89 -0.78
N PRO A 115 18.24 29.38 0.45
CA PRO A 115 16.90 29.77 0.88
C PRO A 115 16.50 31.12 0.28
N PRO A 116 15.23 31.25 -0.15
CA PRO A 116 14.59 32.56 -0.16
C PRO A 116 13.29 32.52 0.66
N SER A 117 13.22 33.47 1.60
CA SER A 117 12.02 34.14 2.12
C SER A 117 10.75 33.32 2.32
N GLN A 118 10.36 33.16 3.58
CA GLN A 118 9.11 32.55 4.04
C GLN A 118 7.88 33.29 3.51
N GLU A 119 7.41 32.95 2.32
CA GLU A 119 6.00 33.05 1.96
C GLU A 119 5.36 31.69 2.25
N VAL A 120 4.49 31.64 3.26
CA VAL A 120 3.72 30.44 3.59
C VAL A 120 2.66 30.28 2.51
N THR A 121 3.00 29.63 1.40
CA THR A 121 2.00 29.14 0.45
C THR A 121 1.14 28.10 1.17
N PRO A 122 -0.21 28.16 1.09
CA PRO A 122 -1.07 27.09 1.59
C PRO A 122 -0.63 25.75 1.00
N ASP A 123 -0.50 24.72 1.84
CA ASP A 123 -0.16 23.37 1.38
C ASP A 123 -1.18 22.94 0.30
N ALA A 124 -0.71 22.44 -0.84
CA ALA A 124 -1.59 21.92 -1.88
C ALA A 124 -2.55 20.87 -1.27
N PRO A 125 -3.84 20.81 -1.65
CA PRO A 125 -4.82 19.90 -1.04
C PRO A 125 -4.35 18.44 -0.99
N THR A 126 -3.65 17.97 -2.02
CA THR A 126 -3.05 16.64 -2.08
C THR A 126 -2.01 16.39 -0.99
N ARG A 127 -1.22 17.41 -0.60
CA ARG A 127 -0.24 17.31 0.50
C ARG A 127 -0.93 17.24 1.87
N VAL A 128 -2.02 17.99 2.05
CA VAL A 128 -2.81 17.96 3.30
C VAL A 128 -3.42 16.58 3.48
N VAL A 129 -4.14 16.07 2.48
CA VAL A 129 -4.77 14.75 2.52
C VAL A 129 -3.72 13.64 2.69
N SER A 130 -2.60 13.70 1.95
CA SER A 130 -1.50 12.72 2.12
C SER A 130 -0.95 12.68 3.54
N ARG A 131 -0.78 13.85 4.15
CA ARG A 131 -0.25 13.96 5.52
C ARG A 131 -1.26 13.40 6.52
N GLN A 132 -2.53 13.78 6.39
CA GLN A 132 -3.60 13.27 7.24
C GLN A 132 -3.70 11.75 7.13
N MET A 133 -3.71 11.23 5.90
CA MET A 133 -3.84 9.79 5.67
C MET A 133 -2.67 9.00 6.28
N ARG A 134 -1.44 9.51 6.15
CA ARG A 134 -0.27 8.92 6.80
C ARG A 134 -0.41 8.93 8.33
N GLN A 135 -0.86 10.04 8.91
CA GLN A 135 -1.04 10.16 10.36
C GLN A 135 -2.12 9.21 10.87
N ASP A 136 -3.26 9.13 10.19
CA ASP A 136 -4.35 8.24 10.58
C ASP A 136 -3.93 6.78 10.46
N THR A 137 -3.27 6.41 9.36
CA THR A 137 -2.69 5.07 9.17
C THR A 137 -1.77 4.69 10.32
N MET A 138 -0.81 5.57 10.66
CA MET A 138 0.11 5.31 11.77
C MET A 138 -0.61 5.19 13.11
N ARG A 139 -1.57 6.07 13.40
CA ARG A 139 -2.35 6.04 14.65
C ARG A 139 -3.17 4.77 14.77
N TRP A 140 -3.96 4.45 13.75
CA TRP A 140 -4.79 3.24 13.75
C TRP A 140 -3.95 1.97 13.87
N GLU A 141 -2.81 1.91 13.21
CA GLU A 141 -1.88 0.79 13.32
C GLU A 141 -1.29 0.70 14.75
N GLU A 142 -0.77 1.79 15.30
CA GLU A 142 -0.17 1.83 16.64
C GLU A 142 -1.17 1.48 17.74
N ASP A 143 -2.39 2.04 17.67
CA ASP A 143 -3.44 1.81 18.67
C ASP A 143 -4.00 0.39 18.61
N SER A 144 -3.95 -0.25 17.44
CA SER A 144 -4.61 -1.55 17.21
C SER A 144 -3.66 -2.74 17.29
N MET A 145 -2.39 -2.55 16.95
CA MET A 145 -1.40 -3.62 16.93
C MET A 145 -0.71 -3.76 18.30
N THR A 146 -1.17 -4.77 19.03
CA THR A 146 -0.61 -5.12 20.35
C THR A 146 0.67 -5.94 20.22
N GLU A 147 0.76 -6.72 19.15
CA GLU A 147 1.80 -7.66 18.78
C GLU A 147 3.08 -6.91 18.42
N ASN A 148 4.24 -7.47 18.79
CA ASN A 148 5.53 -6.88 18.43
C ASN A 148 5.89 -7.16 16.98
N THR A 149 5.41 -8.26 16.40
CA THR A 149 5.65 -8.63 15.00
C THR A 149 4.33 -8.99 14.34
N TYR A 150 4.10 -8.50 13.14
CA TYR A 150 2.89 -8.74 12.35
C TYR A 150 3.15 -8.49 10.86
N LEU A 151 2.24 -8.96 10.00
CA LEU A 151 2.31 -8.71 8.56
C LEU A 151 1.46 -7.49 8.18
N VAL A 152 1.97 -6.68 7.26
CA VAL A 152 1.29 -5.52 6.70
C VAL A 152 1.11 -5.70 5.21
N LEU A 153 -0.12 -5.59 4.71
CA LEU A 153 -0.38 -5.54 3.26
C LEU A 153 -0.13 -4.11 2.77
N GLN A 154 0.87 -3.95 1.89
CA GLN A 154 1.35 -2.65 1.40
C GLN A 154 0.92 -2.31 -0.03
N GLY A 155 0.48 -3.32 -0.79
CA GLY A 155 0.04 -3.10 -2.16
C GLY A 155 -0.68 -4.31 -2.69
N LEU A 156 -1.75 -4.07 -3.43
CA LEU A 156 -2.50 -5.09 -4.14
C LEU A 156 -3.02 -4.48 -5.44
N ALA A 157 -2.81 -5.17 -6.55
CA ALA A 157 -3.38 -4.79 -7.82
C ALA A 157 -3.83 -6.01 -8.61
N THR A 158 -4.92 -5.85 -9.36
CA THR A 158 -5.37 -6.83 -10.34
C THR A 158 -5.76 -6.07 -11.60
N SER A 159 -5.26 -6.53 -12.74
CA SER A 159 -5.56 -5.97 -14.05
C SER A 159 -7.09 -5.87 -14.24
N PRO A 160 -7.63 -4.74 -14.71
CA PRO A 160 -9.08 -4.54 -14.83
C PRO A 160 -9.82 -5.65 -15.58
N GLU A 161 -9.20 -6.21 -16.63
CA GLU A 161 -9.77 -7.31 -17.44
C GLU A 161 -9.89 -8.64 -16.67
N TYR A 162 -9.15 -8.76 -15.56
CA TYR A 162 -9.01 -9.96 -14.74
C TYR A 162 -9.62 -9.78 -13.33
N GLN A 163 -10.23 -8.64 -13.05
CA GLN A 163 -10.92 -8.41 -11.77
C GLN A 163 -12.17 -9.30 -11.65
N CYS A 164 -12.62 -9.52 -10.41
CA CYS A 164 -13.77 -10.37 -10.10
C CYS A 164 -13.63 -11.85 -10.50
N GLN A 165 -12.42 -12.32 -10.85
CA GLN A 165 -12.12 -13.72 -11.18
C GLN A 165 -11.39 -14.48 -10.06
N GLY A 166 -11.35 -13.93 -8.84
CA GLY A 166 -10.72 -14.57 -7.68
C GLY A 166 -9.20 -14.36 -7.55
N ILE A 167 -8.55 -13.66 -8.49
CA ILE A 167 -7.11 -13.36 -8.43
C ILE A 167 -6.73 -12.58 -7.17
N GLY A 168 -7.42 -11.48 -6.88
CA GLY A 168 -7.19 -10.71 -5.66
C GLY A 168 -7.36 -11.55 -4.38
N SER A 169 -8.36 -12.45 -4.36
CA SER A 169 -8.58 -13.35 -3.23
C SER A 169 -7.43 -14.32 -3.02
N GLN A 170 -6.91 -14.92 -4.10
CA GLN A 170 -5.77 -15.84 -4.01
C GLN A 170 -4.47 -15.12 -3.62
N LEU A 171 -4.25 -13.91 -4.12
CA LEU A 171 -3.11 -13.08 -3.73
C LEU A 171 -3.15 -12.71 -2.24
N VAL A 172 -4.29 -12.28 -1.71
CA VAL A 172 -4.45 -11.99 -0.28
C VAL A 172 -4.31 -13.27 0.55
N LYS A 173 -4.96 -14.36 0.12
CA LYS A 173 -4.88 -15.66 0.79
C LYS A 173 -3.44 -16.15 0.94
N TRP A 174 -2.60 -15.96 -0.07
CA TRP A 174 -1.18 -16.34 0.00
C TRP A 174 -0.45 -15.71 1.20
N GLY A 175 -0.68 -14.41 1.45
CA GLY A 175 -0.07 -13.73 2.60
C GLY A 175 -0.72 -14.09 3.94
N VAL A 176 -2.04 -14.30 3.94
CA VAL A 176 -2.78 -14.75 5.13
C VAL A 176 -2.34 -16.15 5.57
N ASP A 177 -2.20 -17.10 4.64
CA ASP A 177 -1.74 -18.46 4.95
C ASP A 177 -0.32 -18.46 5.54
N ARG A 178 0.54 -17.54 5.08
CA ARG A 178 1.86 -17.32 5.64
C ARG A 178 1.79 -16.75 7.07
N ALA A 179 0.88 -15.81 7.31
CA ALA A 179 0.65 -15.24 8.63
C ALA A 179 0.19 -16.33 9.62
N ASP A 180 -0.77 -17.15 9.20
CA ASP A 180 -1.30 -18.28 9.99
C ASP A 180 -0.21 -19.29 10.35
N THR A 181 0.63 -19.64 9.38
CA THR A 181 1.77 -20.56 9.61
C THR A 181 2.76 -20.02 10.65
N SER A 182 2.85 -18.70 10.79
CA SER A 182 3.78 -18.02 11.69
C SER A 182 3.08 -17.48 12.95
N GLU A 183 1.80 -17.78 13.14
CA GLU A 183 0.95 -17.25 14.22
C GLU A 183 1.00 -15.71 14.32
N LEU A 184 1.08 -15.03 13.17
CA LEU A 184 1.17 -13.57 13.09
C LEU A 184 -0.19 -12.95 12.78
N ALA A 185 -0.48 -11.82 13.41
CA ALA A 185 -1.56 -10.95 13.00
C ALA A 185 -1.24 -10.25 11.66
N CYS A 186 -2.27 -9.80 10.95
CA CYS A 186 -2.16 -8.98 9.76
C CYS A 186 -2.83 -7.62 9.96
N TRP A 187 -2.28 -6.57 9.36
CA TRP A 187 -2.84 -5.24 9.33
C TRP A 187 -2.90 -4.70 7.89
N CYS A 188 -3.97 -3.98 7.56
CA CYS A 188 -4.05 -3.21 6.32
C CYS A 188 -4.97 -2.00 6.47
N HIS A 189 -4.88 -1.08 5.52
CA HIS A 189 -5.96 -0.14 5.22
C HIS A 189 -6.59 -0.54 3.89
N ALA A 190 -7.89 -0.31 3.78
CA ALA A 190 -8.70 -0.76 2.66
C ALA A 190 -9.38 0.42 1.98
N SER A 191 -9.18 0.51 0.66
CA SER A 191 -10.02 1.30 -0.22
C SER A 191 -11.47 0.79 -0.21
N PRO A 192 -12.45 1.60 -0.64
CA PRO A 192 -13.84 1.16 -0.79
C PRO A 192 -13.97 -0.10 -1.66
N ALA A 193 -13.17 -0.21 -2.73
CA ALA A 193 -13.14 -1.36 -3.62
C ALA A 193 -12.53 -2.61 -2.96
N GLY A 194 -11.51 -2.44 -2.12
CA GLY A 194 -10.80 -3.52 -1.44
C GLY A 194 -11.50 -4.08 -0.20
N ASN A 195 -12.40 -3.31 0.44
CA ASN A 195 -12.98 -3.68 1.74
C ASN A 195 -13.59 -5.10 1.77
N GLN A 196 -14.47 -5.42 0.82
CA GLN A 196 -15.15 -6.72 0.80
C GLN A 196 -14.18 -7.89 0.60
N LEU A 197 -13.05 -7.66 -0.08
CA LEU A 197 -12.02 -8.66 -0.28
C LEU A 197 -11.36 -9.03 1.06
N TYR A 198 -10.97 -8.03 1.84
CA TYR A 198 -10.31 -8.24 3.13
C TYR A 198 -11.26 -8.84 4.18
N LEU A 199 -12.53 -8.41 4.21
CA LEU A 199 -13.56 -9.04 5.06
C LEU A 199 -13.68 -10.54 4.79
N LYS A 200 -13.71 -10.94 3.51
CA LYS A 200 -13.76 -12.36 3.11
C LYS A 200 -12.49 -13.13 3.48
N ALA A 201 -11.34 -12.44 3.60
CA ALA A 201 -10.09 -13.03 4.04
C ALA A 201 -9.95 -13.10 5.57
N GLY A 202 -10.99 -12.72 6.32
CA GLY A 202 -11.03 -12.81 7.79
C GLY A 202 -10.53 -11.56 8.51
N PHE A 203 -10.30 -10.46 7.79
CA PHE A 203 -10.03 -9.17 8.43
C PHE A 203 -11.30 -8.60 9.05
N GLN A 204 -11.12 -7.86 10.14
CA GLN A 204 -12.16 -7.14 10.84
C GLN A 204 -11.87 -5.64 10.72
N GLU A 205 -12.91 -4.85 10.43
CA GLU A 205 -12.83 -3.39 10.42
C GLU A 205 -12.74 -2.86 11.85
N LEU A 206 -11.73 -2.04 12.12
CA LEU A 206 -11.51 -1.35 13.39
C LEU A 206 -12.10 0.05 13.40
N GLY A 207 -12.15 0.67 12.22
CA GLY A 207 -12.74 1.99 11.99
C GLY A 207 -12.35 2.53 10.62
N SER A 208 -12.65 3.80 10.40
CA SER A 208 -12.44 4.45 9.11
C SER A 208 -12.10 5.93 9.27
N SER A 209 -11.34 6.45 8.30
CA SER A 209 -11.14 7.89 8.11
C SER A 209 -11.74 8.32 6.78
N GLU A 210 -12.49 9.41 6.80
CA GLU A 210 -13.04 10.06 5.61
C GLU A 210 -12.19 11.28 5.25
N TYR A 211 -11.82 11.38 3.98
CA TYR A 211 -11.00 12.45 3.43
C TYR A 211 -11.83 13.26 2.43
N ASP A 212 -11.78 14.59 2.57
CA ASP A 212 -12.33 15.52 1.60
C ASP A 212 -11.30 15.73 0.47
N LEU A 213 -11.66 15.31 -0.74
CA LEU A 213 -10.85 15.43 -1.94
C LEU A 213 -11.26 16.64 -2.79
N GLY A 214 -12.06 17.56 -2.24
CA GLY A 214 -12.57 18.74 -2.94
C GLY A 214 -13.57 18.34 -4.03
N ASP A 215 -13.32 18.77 -5.26
CA ASP A 215 -14.19 18.46 -6.41
C ASP A 215 -14.27 16.96 -6.74
N PHE A 216 -13.32 16.17 -6.24
CA PHE A 216 -13.35 14.72 -6.35
C PHE A 216 -14.32 14.08 -5.34
N GLY A 217 -14.87 14.83 -4.38
CA GLY A 217 -15.80 14.33 -3.37
C GLY A 217 -15.10 13.74 -2.14
N LYS A 218 -15.77 12.82 -1.45
CA LYS A 218 -15.27 12.19 -0.22
C LYS A 218 -14.76 10.78 -0.50
N TYR A 219 -13.67 10.41 0.17
CA TYR A 219 -13.10 9.07 0.08
C TYR A 219 -12.85 8.49 1.46
N THR A 220 -13.23 7.23 1.66
CA THR A 220 -13.11 6.56 2.97
C THR A 220 -12.12 5.42 2.90
N PHE A 221 -11.07 5.50 3.70
CA PHE A 221 -10.22 4.35 4.02
C PHE A 221 -10.70 3.68 5.31
N ARG A 222 -10.69 2.36 5.31
CA ARG A 222 -10.98 1.54 6.49
C ARG A 222 -9.70 0.92 7.01
N TYR A 223 -9.55 0.84 8.33
CA TYR A 223 -8.40 0.22 8.98
C TYR A 223 -8.82 -1.15 9.47
N MET A 224 -8.05 -2.16 9.13
CA MET A 224 -8.47 -3.54 9.30
C MET A 224 -7.36 -4.37 9.93
N VAL A 225 -7.76 -5.28 10.80
CA VAL A 225 -6.86 -6.25 11.44
C VAL A 225 -7.39 -7.66 11.25
N ARG A 226 -6.49 -8.60 11.07
CA ARG A 226 -6.76 -10.02 11.21
C ARG A 226 -5.86 -10.54 12.32
N ARG A 227 -6.44 -10.96 13.44
CA ARG A 227 -5.65 -11.50 14.55
C ARG A 227 -5.07 -12.87 14.17
N ALA A 228 -4.00 -13.27 14.84
CA ALA A 228 -3.50 -14.64 14.74
C ALA A 228 -4.62 -15.61 15.15
N ALA A 229 -4.79 -16.68 14.36
CA ALA A 229 -5.80 -17.70 14.59
C ALA A 229 -5.44 -18.61 15.77
#